data_AF-A0A7S1KJM6-F1
#
_entry.id   AF-A0A7S1KJM6-F1
#
_cell.length_a   1.000
_cell.length_b   1.000
_cell.length_c   1.000
_cell.angle_alpha   90.00
_cell.angle_beta   90.00
_cell.angle_gamma   90.00
#
_symmetry.space_group_name_H-M   'P 1'
#
loop_
_entity.id
_entity.type
_entity.pdbx_description
1 polymer ?
#
loop_
_entity_poly.entity_id
_entity_poly.type
_entity_poly.pdbx_seq_one_letter_code
_entity_poly.pdbx_strand_id
1 'polypeptide(L)'
;MTKLPRDVWTGTLYGPVCRHEILGRMRVEDSLGNSCEYVFGSVRGKPTDYFEGTIKDSYGDILSRVNGTWLGYLDFDNVRYWDIRTTPNYPLLPVADEALLQSDSTLREDLLLLTEGRVRAAQEAKDRISDRHRYERALRRK
;
A
#
# COMPACT_ATOMS: atom_id res chain seq x y z
N MET A 1 1.89 -17.42 5.74
CA MET A 1 2.44 -16.25 5.03
C MET A 1 1.30 -15.56 4.31
N THR A 2 0.89 -14.38 4.77
CA THR A 2 -0.21 -13.60 4.19
C THR A 2 0.14 -13.22 2.76
N LYS A 3 -0.68 -13.63 1.79
CA LYS A 3 -0.52 -13.21 0.41
C LYS A 3 -1.21 -11.86 0.24
N LEU A 4 -0.42 -10.83 -0.04
CA LEU A 4 -0.94 -9.49 -0.33
C LEU A 4 -1.65 -9.47 -1.68
N PRO A 5 -2.68 -8.62 -1.85
CA PRO A 5 -3.30 -8.41 -3.15
C PRO A 5 -2.32 -7.73 -4.11
N ARG A 6 -2.63 -7.75 -5.40
CA ARG A 6 -1.75 -7.26 -6.46
C ARG A 6 -2.04 -5.79 -6.76
N ASP A 7 -0.98 -4.98 -6.75
CA ASP A 7 -1.01 -3.63 -7.32
C ASP A 7 -0.96 -3.67 -8.85
N VAL A 8 -1.91 -2.98 -9.48
CA VAL A 8 -2.02 -2.87 -10.93
C VAL A 8 -2.20 -1.40 -11.31
N TRP A 9 -1.45 -0.95 -12.32
CA TRP A 9 -1.64 0.36 -12.92
C TRP A 9 -2.36 0.23 -14.26
N THR A 10 -3.58 0.73 -14.34
CA THR A 10 -4.38 0.75 -15.57
C THR A 10 -4.40 2.16 -16.18
N GLY A 11 -4.70 2.24 -17.48
CA GLY A 11 -4.68 3.54 -18.19
C GLY A 11 -3.28 4.07 -18.53
N THR A 12 -2.25 3.21 -18.46
CA THR A 12 -0.83 3.59 -18.68
C THR A 12 -0.52 3.96 -20.13
N LEU A 13 -1.08 3.22 -21.10
CA LEU A 13 -0.89 3.49 -22.54
C LEU A 13 -2.08 4.21 -23.15
N TYR A 14 -3.29 3.81 -22.77
CA TYR A 14 -4.55 4.34 -23.30
C TYR A 14 -5.53 4.55 -22.16
N GLY A 15 -6.00 5.79 -22.00
CA GLY A 15 -6.91 6.20 -20.95
C GLY A 15 -6.68 7.66 -20.58
N PRO A 16 -7.70 8.36 -20.06
CA PRO A 16 -7.55 9.76 -19.67
C PRO A 16 -6.70 9.93 -18.40
N VAL A 17 -6.58 8.88 -17.57
CA VAL A 17 -5.90 8.91 -16.27
C VAL A 17 -5.26 7.55 -16.00
N CYS A 18 -3.99 7.56 -15.57
CA CYS A 18 -3.33 6.39 -14.99
C CYS A 18 -3.89 6.14 -13.59
N ARG A 19 -4.46 4.95 -13.36
CA ARG A 19 -5.11 4.59 -12.09
C ARG A 19 -4.35 3.46 -11.42
N HIS A 20 -4.20 3.57 -10.11
CA HIS A 20 -3.71 2.50 -9.24
C HIS A 20 -4.90 1.70 -8.72
N GLU A 21 -4.85 0.38 -8.90
CA GLU A 21 -5.91 -0.55 -8.53
C GLU A 21 -5.30 -1.71 -7.74
N ILE A 22 -6.01 -2.13 -6.68
CA ILE A 22 -5.67 -3.31 -5.89
C ILE A 22 -6.59 -4.43 -6.34
N LEU A 23 -6.03 -5.50 -6.89
CA LEU A 23 -6.78 -6.63 -7.45
C LEU A 23 -6.38 -7.97 -6.83
N GLY A 24 -7.32 -8.89 -6.79
CA GLY A 24 -7.07 -10.28 -6.42
C GLY A 24 -7.58 -10.61 -5.03
N ARG A 25 -6.92 -11.56 -4.36
CA ARG A 25 -7.39 -12.08 -3.07
C ARG A 25 -6.34 -11.95 -2.00
N MET A 26 -6.80 -11.64 -0.79
CA MET A 26 -5.99 -11.62 0.42
C MET A 26 -6.62 -12.54 1.44
N ARG A 27 -5.80 -13.37 2.09
CA ARG A 27 -6.24 -14.21 3.20
C ARG A 27 -5.42 -13.87 4.43
N VAL A 28 -6.10 -13.56 5.51
CA VAL A 28 -5.52 -13.30 6.84
C VAL A 28 -6.02 -14.38 7.77
N GLU A 29 -5.13 -14.90 8.61
CA GLU A 29 -5.44 -15.91 9.63
C GLU A 29 -4.95 -15.36 10.97
N ASP A 30 -5.74 -15.57 12.02
CA ASP A 30 -5.35 -15.22 13.38
C ASP A 30 -4.67 -16.40 14.09
N SER A 31 -4.22 -16.18 15.32
CA SER A 31 -3.58 -17.23 16.14
C SER A 31 -4.55 -18.32 16.62
N LEU A 32 -5.85 -18.09 16.55
CA LEU A 32 -6.89 -19.03 16.98
C LEU A 32 -7.39 -19.90 15.81
N GLY A 33 -6.92 -19.65 14.59
CA GLY A 33 -7.32 -20.37 13.38
C GLY A 33 -8.54 -19.76 12.67
N ASN A 34 -9.08 -18.64 13.16
CA ASN A 34 -10.07 -17.90 12.41
C ASN A 34 -9.41 -17.28 11.18
N SER A 35 -10.16 -17.16 10.10
CA SER A 35 -9.63 -16.63 8.84
C SER A 35 -10.57 -15.65 8.17
N CYS A 36 -9.99 -14.67 7.50
CA CYS A 36 -10.72 -13.74 6.66
C CYS A 36 -10.17 -13.80 5.24
N GLU A 37 -11.04 -14.03 4.27
CA GLU A 37 -10.72 -13.95 2.84
C GLU A 37 -11.37 -12.71 2.24
N TYR A 38 -10.56 -11.85 1.63
CA TYR A 38 -10.98 -10.66 0.90
C TYR A 38 -10.76 -10.87 -0.61
N VAL A 39 -11.69 -10.36 -1.41
CA VAL A 39 -11.66 -10.30 -2.87
C VAL A 39 -11.74 -8.83 -3.27
N PHE A 40 -10.65 -8.32 -3.84
CA PHE A 40 -10.50 -6.93 -4.26
C PHE A 40 -10.78 -6.76 -5.76
N GLY A 41 -11.55 -5.72 -6.07
CA GLY A 41 -11.90 -5.33 -7.43
C GLY A 41 -12.78 -6.35 -8.16
N SER A 42 -13.10 -6.04 -9.41
CA SER A 42 -13.91 -6.91 -10.31
C SER A 42 -15.32 -7.26 -9.80
N VAL A 43 -15.87 -6.49 -8.86
CA VAL A 43 -17.26 -6.67 -8.42
C VAL A 43 -18.19 -5.94 -9.40
N ARG A 44 -19.14 -6.68 -9.97
CA ARG A 44 -20.03 -6.17 -11.01
C ARG A 44 -20.86 -4.99 -10.50
N GLY A 45 -20.81 -3.88 -11.23
CA GLY A 45 -21.58 -2.67 -10.89
C GLY A 45 -21.03 -1.88 -9.70
N LYS A 46 -19.83 -2.21 -9.22
CA LYS A 46 -19.14 -1.48 -8.16
C LYS A 46 -17.86 -0.83 -8.68
N PRO A 47 -17.40 0.26 -8.04
CA PRO A 47 -16.09 0.86 -8.28
C PRO A 47 -14.93 -0.13 -8.13
N THR A 48 -13.77 0.18 -8.72
CA THR A 48 -12.61 -0.74 -8.72
C THR A 48 -11.89 -0.82 -7.38
N ASP A 49 -12.14 0.14 -6.49
CA ASP A 49 -11.69 0.16 -5.10
C ASP A 49 -12.60 -0.62 -4.14
N TYR A 50 -13.68 -1.23 -4.66
CA TYR A 50 -14.58 -2.04 -3.87
C TYR A 50 -14.01 -3.44 -3.59
N PHE A 51 -14.34 -3.99 -2.43
CA PHE A 51 -13.99 -5.35 -2.04
C PHE A 51 -15.11 -6.04 -1.25
N GLU A 52 -15.09 -7.37 -1.28
CA GLU A 52 -15.96 -8.24 -0.49
C GLU A 52 -15.13 -9.30 0.22
N GLY A 53 -15.62 -9.82 1.33
CA GLY A 53 -14.93 -10.85 2.07
C GLY A 53 -15.82 -11.64 3.01
N THR A 54 -15.26 -12.72 3.53
CA THR A 54 -15.92 -13.58 4.52
C THR A 54 -14.97 -13.86 5.66
N ILE A 55 -15.47 -13.74 6.89
CA ILE A 55 -14.80 -14.20 8.09
C ILE A 55 -15.35 -15.59 8.41
N LYS A 56 -14.43 -16.52 8.66
CA LYS A 56 -14.73 -17.89 9.05
C LYS A 56 -14.02 -18.22 10.35
N ASP A 57 -14.65 -19.05 11.17
CA ASP A 57 -14.00 -19.61 12.35
C ASP A 57 -12.98 -20.69 11.97
N SER A 58 -12.35 -21.28 12.97
CA SER A 58 -11.40 -22.40 12.81
C SER A 58 -12.04 -23.67 12.24
N TYR A 59 -13.37 -23.80 12.32
CA TYR A 59 -14.12 -24.95 11.81
C TYR A 59 -14.60 -24.73 10.36
N GLY A 60 -14.49 -23.51 9.86
CA GLY A 60 -14.88 -23.11 8.51
C GLY A 60 -16.27 -22.48 8.42
N ASP A 61 -16.97 -22.32 9.54
CA ASP A 61 -18.28 -21.69 9.60
C ASP A 61 -18.17 -20.19 9.39
N ILE A 62 -19.07 -19.63 8.57
CA ILE A 62 -19.06 -18.20 8.25
C ILE A 62 -19.60 -17.42 9.46
N LEU A 63 -18.73 -16.63 10.07
CA LEU A 63 -19.08 -15.76 11.20
C LEU A 63 -19.66 -14.42 10.73
N SER A 64 -19.15 -13.86 9.63
CA SER A 64 -19.54 -12.54 9.16
C SER A 64 -19.16 -12.32 7.69
N ARG A 65 -19.88 -11.43 7.01
CA ARG A 65 -19.54 -10.93 5.68
C ARG A 65 -19.02 -9.51 5.77
N VAL A 66 -17.94 -9.26 5.04
CA VAL A 66 -17.27 -7.97 5.00
C VAL A 66 -17.43 -7.37 3.63
N ASN A 67 -17.74 -6.08 3.51
CA ASN A 67 -17.70 -5.38 2.23
C ASN A 67 -17.36 -3.90 2.42
N GLY A 68 -16.92 -3.25 1.35
CA GLY A 68 -16.63 -1.83 1.40
C GLY A 68 -15.74 -1.34 0.27
N THR A 69 -15.20 -0.14 0.45
CA THR A 69 -14.17 0.44 -0.41
C THR A 69 -12.94 0.69 0.45
N TRP A 70 -11.76 0.26 -0.03
CA TRP A 70 -10.50 0.47 0.70
C TRP A 70 -10.06 1.94 0.73
N LEU A 71 -10.75 2.82 -0.01
CA LEU A 71 -10.58 4.27 0.02
C LEU A 71 -11.67 5.01 0.83
N GLY A 72 -12.67 4.30 1.36
CA GLY A 72 -13.87 4.95 1.89
C GLY A 72 -14.40 4.37 3.19
N TYR A 73 -14.80 3.10 3.19
CA TYR A 73 -15.56 2.53 4.31
C TYR A 73 -15.46 1.01 4.38
N LEU A 74 -15.82 0.49 5.54
CA LEU A 74 -15.89 -0.94 5.84
C LEU A 74 -17.16 -1.27 6.60
N ASP A 75 -17.93 -2.22 6.06
CA ASP A 75 -19.15 -2.75 6.65
C ASP A 75 -18.96 -4.23 7.00
N PHE A 76 -19.55 -4.65 8.13
CA PHE A 76 -19.71 -6.05 8.52
C PHE A 76 -21.19 -6.35 8.65
N ASP A 77 -21.66 -7.36 7.93
CA ASP A 77 -23.08 -7.75 7.89
C ASP A 77 -24.04 -6.57 7.64
N ASN A 78 -23.62 -5.66 6.74
CA ASN A 78 -24.29 -4.41 6.36
C ASN A 78 -24.36 -3.33 7.46
N VAL A 79 -23.58 -3.46 8.53
CA VAL A 79 -23.41 -2.43 9.55
C VAL A 79 -22.10 -1.70 9.31
N ARG A 80 -22.10 -0.36 9.32
CA ARG A 80 -20.91 0.49 9.16
C ARG A 80 -20.02 0.41 10.40
N TYR A 81 -18.83 -0.14 10.25
CA TYR A 81 -17.83 -0.20 11.34
C TYR A 81 -16.72 0.82 11.19
N TRP A 82 -16.35 1.17 9.95
CA TRP A 82 -15.29 2.14 9.71
C TRP A 82 -15.61 3.02 8.49
N ASP A 83 -15.28 4.30 8.59
CA ASP A 83 -15.45 5.30 7.52
C ASP A 83 -14.31 6.32 7.59
N ILE A 84 -13.67 6.57 6.46
CA ILE A 84 -12.55 7.51 6.36
C ILE A 84 -12.97 8.95 6.69
N ARG A 85 -14.24 9.30 6.47
CA ARG A 85 -14.75 10.67 6.67
C ARG A 85 -14.92 11.03 8.14
N THR A 86 -15.04 10.02 9.00
CA THR A 86 -15.26 10.19 10.45
C THR A 86 -14.07 9.76 11.27
N THR A 87 -13.14 9.00 10.68
CA THR A 87 -11.95 8.50 11.38
C THR A 87 -10.85 9.56 11.36
N PRO A 88 -10.28 9.95 12.51
CA PRO A 88 -9.17 10.88 12.55
C PRO A 88 -7.94 10.30 11.84
N ASN A 89 -7.32 11.11 10.98
CA ASN A 89 -6.02 10.80 10.38
C ASN A 89 -4.92 11.39 11.27
N TYR A 90 -3.99 10.56 11.72
CA TYR A 90 -2.87 10.98 12.56
C TYR A 90 -1.62 11.15 11.69
N PRO A 91 -1.08 12.38 11.57
CA PRO A 91 0.14 12.59 10.81
C PRO A 91 1.33 11.91 11.50
N LEU A 92 2.28 11.45 10.68
CA LEU A 92 3.59 11.06 11.20
C LEU A 92 4.26 12.30 11.80
N LEU A 93 4.73 12.19 13.04
CA LEU A 93 5.50 13.26 13.66
C LEU A 93 6.92 13.26 13.09
N PRO A 94 7.44 14.41 12.63
CA PRO A 94 8.81 14.49 12.15
C PRO A 94 9.77 14.17 13.28
N VAL A 95 10.80 13.39 12.98
CA VAL A 95 11.96 13.21 13.85
C VAL A 95 12.84 14.45 13.70
N ALA A 96 13.39 14.96 14.80
CA ALA A 96 14.31 16.10 14.76
C ALA A 96 15.54 15.77 13.90
N ASP A 97 16.05 16.74 13.15
CA ASP A 97 17.13 16.54 12.18
C ASP A 97 18.39 15.96 12.84
N GLU A 98 18.66 16.34 14.09
CA GLU A 98 19.81 15.87 14.87
C GLU A 98 19.72 14.38 15.24
N ALA A 99 18.51 13.81 15.20
CA ALA A 99 18.24 12.41 15.49
C ALA A 99 18.15 11.53 14.22
N LEU A 100 18.24 12.13 13.02
CA LEU A 100 18.20 11.37 11.77
C LEU A 100 19.52 10.66 11.51
N LEU A 101 19.43 9.39 11.09
CA LEU A 101 20.59 8.68 10.58
C LEU A 101 20.98 9.23 9.21
N GLN A 102 22.28 9.19 8.87
CA GLN A 102 22.73 9.58 7.52
C GLN A 102 22.11 8.74 6.40
N SER A 103 21.64 7.53 6.72
CA SER A 103 20.93 6.65 5.79
C SER A 103 19.42 6.89 5.75
N ASP A 104 18.91 7.85 6.51
CA ASP A 104 17.48 8.15 6.54
C ASP A 104 16.99 8.61 5.17
N SER A 105 15.83 8.08 4.76
CA SER A 105 15.23 8.41 3.47
C SER A 105 14.89 9.89 3.31
N THR A 106 14.61 10.60 4.41
CA THR A 106 14.27 12.03 4.41
C THR A 106 15.44 12.91 3.99
N LEU A 107 16.69 12.44 4.20
CA LEU A 107 17.92 13.14 3.83
C LEU A 107 18.40 12.82 2.42
N ARG A 108 17.63 12.05 1.64
CA ARG A 108 18.02 11.69 0.28
C ARG A 108 18.00 12.89 -0.66
N GLU A 109 19.17 13.24 -1.18
CA GLU A 109 19.38 14.34 -2.13
C GLU A 109 18.41 14.29 -3.31
N ASP A 110 18.16 13.12 -3.89
CA ASP A 110 17.26 12.98 -5.03
C ASP A 110 15.80 13.30 -4.69
N LEU A 111 15.36 13.03 -3.45
CA LEU A 111 14.02 13.39 -2.99
C LEU A 111 13.91 14.88 -2.67
N LEU A 112 14.91 15.46 -2.00
CA LEU A 112 14.94 16.90 -1.68
C LEU A 112 14.90 17.75 -2.96
N LEU A 113 15.75 17.43 -3.95
CA LEU A 113 15.75 18.11 -5.24
C LEU A 113 14.42 17.94 -6.00
N LEU A 114 13.76 16.78 -5.87
CA LEU A 114 12.46 16.55 -6.48
C LEU A 114 11.36 17.40 -5.82
N THR A 115 11.39 17.54 -4.49
CA THR A 115 10.44 18.41 -3.77
C THR A 115 10.58 19.89 -4.14
N GLU A 116 11.78 20.32 -4.54
CA GLU A 116 12.05 21.66 -5.09
C GLU A 116 11.67 21.81 -6.58
N GLY A 117 11.19 20.76 -7.23
CA GLY A 117 10.86 20.76 -8.66
C GLY A 117 12.08 20.68 -9.59
N ARG A 118 13.28 20.41 -9.06
CA ARG A 118 14.54 20.31 -9.83
C ARG A 118 14.71 18.92 -10.44
N VAL A 119 13.78 18.55 -11.33
CA VAL A 119 13.64 17.18 -11.88
C VAL A 119 14.93 16.60 -12.47
N ARG A 120 15.69 17.38 -13.25
CA ARG A 120 16.95 16.90 -13.85
C ARG A 120 18.02 16.61 -12.80
N ALA A 121 18.23 17.54 -11.87
CA ALA A 121 19.19 17.38 -10.79
C ALA A 121 18.82 16.21 -9.87
N ALA A 122 17.52 16.02 -9.60
CA ALA A 122 17.02 14.87 -8.85
C ALA A 122 17.37 13.54 -9.55
N GLN A 123 17.19 13.46 -10.87
CA GLN A 123 17.54 12.27 -11.64
C GLN A 123 19.05 11.98 -11.61
N GLU A 124 19.90 13.02 -11.76
CA GLU A 124 21.35 12.88 -11.66
C GLU A 124 21.81 12.40 -10.26
N ALA A 125 21.20 12.93 -9.19
CA ALA A 125 21.46 12.48 -7.82
C ALA A 125 21.05 11.01 -7.61
N LYS A 126 19.89 10.60 -8.14
CA LYS A 126 19.41 9.21 -8.07
C LYS A 126 20.37 8.22 -8.75
N ASP A 127 20.90 8.60 -9.91
CA ASP A 127 21.84 7.77 -10.65
C ASP A 127 23.15 7.62 -9.87
N ARG A 128 23.69 8.72 -9.33
CA ARG A 128 24.87 8.73 -8.45
C ARG A 128 24.72 7.81 -7.23
N ILE A 129 23.58 7.88 -6.55
CA ILE A 129 23.26 7.02 -5.39
C ILE A 129 23.20 5.54 -5.82
N SER A 130 22.56 5.26 -6.95
CA SER A 130 22.41 3.90 -7.47
C SER A 130 23.75 3.26 -7.84
N ASP A 131 24.65 4.03 -8.47
CA ASP A 131 25.99 3.56 -8.83
C ASP A 131 26.84 3.27 -7.59
N ARG A 132 26.77 4.13 -6.56
CA ARG A 132 27.40 3.84 -5.26
C ARG A 132 26.89 2.53 -4.66
N HIS A 133 25.58 2.30 -4.64
CA HIS A 133 25.00 1.06 -4.11
C HIS A 133 25.41 -0.18 -4.93
N ARG A 134 25.51 -0.05 -6.26
CA ARG A 134 26.00 -1.14 -7.13
C ARG A 134 27.46 -1.47 -6.85
N TYR A 135 28.30 -0.44 -6.68
CA TYR A 135 29.70 -0.59 -6.30
C TYR A 135 29.86 -1.28 -4.94
N GLU A 136 29.16 -0.82 -3.91
CA GLU A 136 29.19 -1.44 -2.57
C GLU A 136 28.71 -2.89 -2.60
N ARG A 137 27.65 -3.19 -3.35
CA ARG A 137 27.16 -4.57 -3.53
C ARG A 137 28.22 -5.46 -4.18
N ALA A 138 28.98 -4.94 -5.15
CA ALA A 138 30.06 -5.68 -5.80
C ALA A 138 31.20 -5.99 -4.81
N LEU A 139 31.54 -5.05 -3.92
CA LEU A 139 32.54 -5.26 -2.88
C LEU A 139 32.13 -6.34 -1.87
N ARG A 140 30.85 -6.42 -1.50
CA ARG A 140 30.31 -7.40 -0.53
C ARG A 140 30.14 -8.82 -1.09
N ARG A 141 30.38 -9.04 -2.38
CA ARG A 141 30.27 -10.35 -3.04
C ARG A 141 31.59 -11.12 -3.10
N LYS A 142 32.68 -10.56 -2.58
CA LYS A 142 33.94 -11.24 -2.33
C LYS A 142 33.88 -11.98 -1.00
#